data_AF-A0A662HMF6-F1
#
_entry.id   AF-A0A662HMF6-F1
#
_cell.length_a   1.000
_cell.length_b   1.000
_cell.length_c   1.000
_cell.angle_alpha   90.00
_cell.angle_beta   90.00
_cell.angle_gamma   90.00
#
_symmetry.space_group_name_H-M   'P 1'
#
loop_
_entity.id
_entity.type
_entity.pdbx_description
1 polymer ?
#
loop_
_entity_poly.entity_id
_entity_poly.type
_entity_poly.pdbx_seq_one_letter_code
_entity_poly.pdbx_strand_id
1 'polypeptide(L)'
;MKPPLELLAGFMYWSYSPVPEIPVVERREAGKVAWDALSFYDCEAGVVKVHDGLIANAAFHRKLSYLWLRELARLHGHAHAFLHRAQLSPPRLKELLACPGIGSRRAEEIVADACSTDPREWYAKMPVKVLEPLAELVKQTALFWSLGSRALNLARSVEERLGVPSYYRGWRNLEELVKSFEHPSLLLAVTLCTARRRIWGTWSDLSRAIAGLVEEAGGAQMLELQLRVTLFLDKGCLLASPPQPPLHSPTTPR
;
A
#
# COMPACT_ATOMS: atom_id res chain seq x y z
N MET A 1 2.05 18.38 -3.11
CA MET A 1 1.60 16.99 -3.29
C MET A 1 2.84 16.11 -3.41
N LYS A 2 2.91 15.00 -2.69
CA LYS A 2 4.04 14.05 -2.83
C LYS A 2 3.82 13.15 -4.05
N PRO A 3 4.89 12.76 -4.76
CA PRO A 3 4.82 11.73 -5.80
C PRO A 3 4.18 10.43 -5.29
N PRO A 4 3.41 9.69 -6.11
CA PRO A 4 2.72 8.48 -5.64
C PRO A 4 3.66 7.42 -5.04
N LEU A 5 4.89 7.29 -5.56
CA LEU A 5 5.87 6.36 -5.02
C LEU A 5 6.35 6.75 -3.60
N GLU A 6 6.50 8.04 -3.34
CA GLU A 6 6.85 8.54 -2.00
C GLU A 6 5.71 8.36 -1.00
N LEU A 7 4.47 8.19 -1.46
CA LEU A 7 3.33 7.90 -0.59
C LEU A 7 3.27 6.43 -0.15
N LEU A 8 3.99 5.54 -0.84
CA LEU A 8 4.19 4.16 -0.37
C LEU A 8 5.24 4.13 0.75
N ALA A 9 6.14 5.11 0.82
CA ALA A 9 7.11 5.22 1.90
C ALA A 9 6.39 5.48 3.23
N GLY A 10 6.84 4.78 4.28
CA GLY A 10 6.15 4.63 5.56
C GLY A 10 5.49 5.88 6.15
N PHE A 11 4.23 5.74 6.59
CA PHE A 11 3.55 6.72 7.42
C PHE A 11 2.97 6.04 8.67
N MET A 12 3.68 6.16 9.81
CA MET A 12 3.37 5.65 11.17
C MET A 12 3.12 4.13 11.33
N TYR A 13 2.34 3.51 10.44
CA TYR A 13 1.83 2.15 10.55
C TYR A 13 2.69 1.12 9.83
N TRP A 14 3.51 1.56 8.90
CA TRP A 14 4.49 0.71 8.24
C TRP A 14 5.77 1.45 7.95
N SER A 15 6.83 0.69 7.70
CA SER A 15 8.05 1.18 7.07
C SER A 15 8.22 0.51 5.71
N TYR A 16 8.53 1.30 4.71
CA TYR A 16 8.85 0.83 3.36
C TYR A 16 9.83 1.80 2.74
N SER A 17 10.87 1.26 2.12
CA SER A 17 11.79 2.00 1.26
C SER A 17 11.58 1.49 -0.16
N PRO A 18 11.23 2.37 -1.12
CA PRO A 18 11.13 1.99 -2.52
C PRO A 18 12.39 1.26 -2.99
N VAL A 19 12.18 0.13 -3.67
CA VAL A 19 13.27 -0.65 -4.24
C VAL A 19 13.86 0.04 -5.47
N PRO A 20 15.10 -0.27 -5.88
CA PRO A 20 15.66 0.26 -7.13
C PRO A 20 14.84 -0.17 -8.35
N GLU A 21 14.86 0.67 -9.38
CA GLU A 21 14.27 0.39 -10.69
C GLU A 21 15.36 0.07 -11.70
N ILE A 22 15.13 -0.97 -12.52
CA ILE A 22 16.01 -1.32 -13.63
C ILE A 22 15.22 -1.19 -14.93
N PRO A 23 15.60 -0.29 -15.85
CA PRO A 23 15.00 -0.25 -17.18
C PRO A 23 15.45 -1.49 -17.97
N VAL A 24 14.49 -2.20 -18.54
CA VAL A 24 14.74 -3.40 -19.34
C VAL A 24 14.48 -3.09 -20.81
N VAL A 25 15.54 -3.22 -21.61
CA VAL A 25 15.51 -3.06 -23.06
C VAL A 25 15.44 -4.45 -23.69
N GLU A 26 14.27 -5.09 -23.62
CA GLU A 26 14.03 -6.37 -24.29
C GLU A 26 13.11 -6.20 -25.51
N ARG A 27 13.41 -6.95 -26.59
CA ARG A 27 12.50 -7.21 -27.71
C ARG A 27 11.76 -8.52 -27.44
N ARG A 28 10.70 -8.52 -26.63
CA ARG A 28 9.79 -9.68 -26.53
C ARG A 28 8.67 -9.58 -27.58
N GLU A 29 8.31 -10.73 -28.13
CA GLU A 29 7.12 -10.90 -28.97
C GLU A 29 5.85 -10.57 -28.17
N ALA A 30 4.91 -9.92 -28.83
CA ALA A 30 3.67 -9.43 -28.26
C ALA A 30 2.79 -10.59 -27.76
N GLY A 31 2.94 -10.97 -26.49
CA GLY A 31 2.12 -11.96 -25.81
C GLY A 31 1.71 -11.49 -24.42
N LYS A 32 0.41 -11.20 -24.26
CA LYS A 32 -0.31 -10.68 -23.07
C LYS A 32 0.17 -9.32 -22.54
N VAL A 33 -0.59 -8.27 -22.90
CA VAL A 33 -0.46 -6.91 -22.36
C VAL A 33 -1.20 -6.85 -21.00
N ALA A 34 -0.53 -7.23 -19.93
CA ALA A 34 -0.97 -7.02 -18.56
C ALA A 34 0.10 -6.19 -17.82
N TRP A 35 -0.22 -5.68 -16.63
CA TRP A 35 0.69 -4.78 -15.91
C TRP A 35 2.02 -5.45 -15.57
N ASP A 36 1.98 -6.71 -15.18
CA ASP A 36 3.11 -7.63 -14.96
C ASP A 36 4.06 -7.77 -16.17
N ALA A 37 3.54 -7.61 -17.39
CA ALA A 37 4.37 -7.60 -18.60
C ALA A 37 5.10 -6.26 -18.83
N LEU A 38 4.52 -5.15 -18.37
CA LEU A 38 5.10 -3.80 -18.52
C LEU A 38 6.08 -3.47 -17.40
N SER A 39 5.81 -3.97 -16.19
CA SER A 39 6.62 -3.76 -15.00
C SER A 39 6.40 -4.89 -14.02
N PHE A 40 7.48 -5.51 -13.56
CA PHE A 40 7.41 -6.60 -12.60
C PHE A 40 8.38 -6.38 -11.44
N TYR A 41 7.98 -6.82 -10.26
CA TYR A 41 8.83 -6.83 -9.08
C TYR A 41 9.57 -8.17 -8.97
N ASP A 42 10.89 -8.12 -9.06
CA ASP A 42 11.77 -9.25 -8.83
C ASP A 42 12.03 -9.38 -7.33
N CYS A 43 11.38 -10.35 -6.69
CA CYS A 43 11.45 -10.53 -5.24
C CYS A 43 12.81 -11.02 -4.76
N GLU A 44 13.54 -11.79 -5.59
CA GLU A 44 14.87 -12.30 -5.25
C GLU A 44 15.93 -11.21 -5.40
N ALA A 45 15.91 -10.49 -6.53
CA ALA A 45 16.84 -9.39 -6.75
C ALA A 45 16.47 -8.13 -5.95
N GLY A 46 15.22 -8.03 -5.48
CA GLY A 46 14.73 -6.89 -4.72
C GLY A 46 14.66 -5.60 -5.55
N VAL A 47 14.25 -5.70 -6.82
CA VAL A 47 14.19 -4.59 -7.78
C VAL A 47 12.89 -4.60 -8.58
N VAL A 48 12.47 -3.44 -9.06
CA VAL A 48 11.38 -3.33 -10.05
C VAL A 48 11.99 -3.22 -11.44
N LYS A 49 11.62 -4.13 -12.34
CA LYS A 49 12.04 -4.12 -13.74
C LYS A 49 10.97 -3.43 -14.58
N VAL A 50 11.35 -2.38 -15.30
CA VAL A 50 10.43 -1.55 -16.11
C VAL A 50 10.77 -1.76 -17.59
N HIS A 51 9.85 -2.33 -18.35
CA HIS A 51 10.10 -2.70 -19.75
C HIS A 51 9.78 -1.54 -20.70
N ASP A 52 10.68 -0.54 -20.77
CA ASP A 52 10.45 0.70 -21.53
C ASP A 52 10.11 0.46 -23.01
N GLY A 53 10.71 -0.56 -23.65
CA GLY A 53 10.39 -0.94 -25.03
C GLY A 53 8.94 -1.42 -25.21
N LEU A 54 8.44 -2.23 -24.28
CA LEU A 54 7.05 -2.72 -24.30
C LEU A 54 6.07 -1.59 -23.98
N ILE A 55 6.43 -0.72 -23.05
CA ILE A 55 5.64 0.47 -22.69
C ILE A 55 5.52 1.42 -23.89
N ALA A 56 6.63 1.73 -24.56
CA ALA A 56 6.63 2.59 -25.75
C ALA A 56 5.75 2.00 -26.87
N ASN A 57 5.90 0.69 -27.11
CA ASN A 57 5.12 -0.01 -28.12
C ASN A 57 3.61 0.01 -27.80
N ALA A 58 3.24 -0.33 -26.57
CA ALA A 58 1.85 -0.28 -26.11
C ALA A 58 1.28 1.14 -26.15
N ALA A 59 2.07 2.14 -25.74
CA ALA A 59 1.67 3.55 -25.80
C ALA A 59 1.35 3.99 -27.23
N PHE A 60 2.21 3.64 -28.18
CA PHE A 60 2.01 3.94 -29.60
C PHE A 60 0.76 3.25 -30.16
N HIS A 61 0.68 1.92 -30.05
CA HIS A 61 -0.43 1.15 -30.64
C HIS A 61 -1.78 1.41 -29.98
N ARG A 62 -1.80 1.73 -28.68
CA ARG A 62 -3.04 2.06 -27.96
C ARG A 62 -3.32 3.55 -27.92
N LYS A 63 -2.50 4.40 -28.55
CA LYS A 63 -2.60 5.88 -28.56
C LYS A 63 -2.61 6.50 -27.16
N LEU A 64 -1.86 5.91 -26.23
CA LEU A 64 -1.74 6.35 -24.84
C LEU A 64 -0.52 7.28 -24.68
N SER A 65 -0.52 8.10 -23.63
CA SER A 65 0.69 8.82 -23.23
C SER A 65 1.72 7.82 -22.68
N TYR A 66 2.92 7.83 -23.27
CA TYR A 66 4.06 7.02 -22.79
C TYR A 66 4.39 7.33 -21.33
N LEU A 67 4.46 8.61 -20.96
CA LEU A 67 4.81 9.03 -19.60
C LEU A 67 3.81 8.50 -18.57
N TRP A 68 2.51 8.60 -18.87
CA TRP A 68 1.47 8.07 -17.98
C TRP A 68 1.50 6.55 -17.90
N LEU A 69 1.64 5.88 -19.04
CA LEU A 69 1.70 4.43 -19.06
C LEU A 69 2.92 3.90 -18.29
N ARG A 70 4.08 4.55 -18.45
CA ARG A 70 5.31 4.25 -17.73
C ARG A 70 5.12 4.42 -16.22
N GLU A 71 4.51 5.52 -15.79
CA GLU A 71 4.30 5.76 -14.37
C GLU A 71 3.32 4.75 -13.75
N LEU A 72 2.24 4.42 -14.44
CA LEU A 72 1.29 3.39 -13.98
C LEU A 72 1.95 2.01 -13.89
N ALA A 73 2.80 1.65 -14.86
CA ALA A 73 3.56 0.41 -14.82
C ALA A 73 4.55 0.40 -13.65
N ARG A 74 5.33 1.47 -13.46
CA ARG A 74 6.24 1.62 -12.31
C ARG A 74 5.53 1.45 -10.99
N LEU A 75 4.41 2.16 -10.79
CA LEU A 75 3.65 2.08 -9.55
C LEU A 75 3.04 0.69 -9.31
N HIS A 76 2.68 -0.03 -10.37
CA HIS A 76 2.24 -1.43 -10.23
C HIS A 76 3.37 -2.33 -9.70
N GLY A 77 4.57 -2.24 -10.28
CA GLY A 77 5.73 -2.97 -9.77
C GLY A 77 6.07 -2.59 -8.32
N HIS A 78 5.98 -1.31 -7.98
CA HIS A 78 6.21 -0.86 -6.61
C HIS A 78 5.09 -1.23 -5.63
N ALA A 79 3.85 -1.40 -6.09
CA ALA A 79 2.77 -1.92 -5.25
C ALA A 79 3.06 -3.38 -4.85
N HIS A 80 3.57 -4.20 -5.77
CA HIS A 80 4.05 -5.55 -5.48
C HIS A 80 5.23 -5.54 -4.49
N ALA A 81 6.24 -4.70 -4.73
CA ALA A 81 7.36 -4.53 -3.79
C ALA A 81 6.92 -4.07 -2.40
N PHE A 82 5.93 -3.17 -2.34
CA PHE A 82 5.33 -2.71 -1.09
C PHE A 82 4.63 -3.85 -0.35
N LEU A 83 3.77 -4.62 -1.02
CA LEU A 83 3.09 -5.77 -0.42
C LEU A 83 4.11 -6.77 0.15
N HIS A 84 5.16 -7.09 -0.61
CA HIS A 84 6.19 -8.03 -0.17
C HIS A 84 7.03 -7.49 1.01
N ARG A 85 7.45 -6.23 0.97
CA ARG A 85 8.54 -5.72 1.83
C ARG A 85 8.11 -4.80 2.95
N ALA A 86 6.93 -4.17 2.89
CA ALA A 86 6.51 -3.20 3.90
C ALA A 86 6.46 -3.86 5.28
N GLN A 87 7.10 -3.30 6.30
CA GLN A 87 7.02 -3.85 7.65
C GLN A 87 5.91 -3.15 8.41
N LEU A 88 4.96 -3.92 8.93
CA LEU A 88 3.91 -3.38 9.79
C LEU A 88 4.48 -2.97 11.15
N SER A 89 3.88 -1.95 11.76
CA SER A 89 4.12 -1.55 13.15
C SER A 89 3.01 -2.13 14.04
N PRO A 90 3.24 -3.25 14.75
CA PRO A 90 2.21 -3.88 15.56
C PRO A 90 1.59 -2.93 16.61
N PRO A 91 2.37 -2.11 17.34
CA PRO A 91 1.80 -1.18 18.32
C PRO A 91 0.84 -0.18 17.67
N ARG A 92 1.22 0.41 16.53
CA ARG A 92 0.40 1.42 15.84
C ARG A 92 -0.85 0.83 15.21
N LEU A 93 -0.75 -0.39 14.68
CA LEU A 93 -1.94 -1.10 14.19
C LEU A 93 -2.89 -1.44 15.33
N LYS A 94 -2.37 -1.89 16.48
CA LYS A 94 -3.19 -2.17 17.66
C LYS A 94 -3.93 -0.92 18.12
N GLU A 95 -3.24 0.22 18.21
CA GLU A 95 -3.84 1.52 18.56
C GLU A 95 -4.92 1.93 17.55
N LEU A 96 -4.64 1.81 16.26
CA LEU A 96 -5.58 2.13 15.18
C LEU A 96 -6.85 1.25 15.25
N LEU A 97 -6.66 -0.05 15.50
CA LEU A 97 -7.75 -1.01 15.54
C LEU A 97 -8.46 -1.08 16.91
N ALA A 98 -7.92 -0.45 17.97
CA ALA A 98 -8.54 -0.38 19.30
C ALA A 98 -9.74 0.59 19.38
N CYS A 99 -10.49 0.72 18.28
CA CYS A 99 -11.77 1.40 18.24
C CYS A 99 -12.84 0.59 19.00
N PRO A 100 -13.92 1.25 19.49
CA PRO A 100 -14.96 0.57 20.26
C PRO A 100 -15.63 -0.62 19.55
N GLY A 101 -15.73 -0.56 18.22
CA GLY A 101 -16.40 -1.60 17.42
C GLY A 101 -15.61 -2.91 17.28
N ILE A 102 -14.28 -2.84 17.20
CA ILE A 102 -13.41 -4.03 17.17
C ILE A 102 -13.10 -4.50 18.60
N GLY A 103 -12.79 -3.56 19.50
CA GLY A 103 -12.38 -3.83 20.87
C GLY A 103 -10.91 -4.31 20.98
N SER A 104 -10.28 -4.02 22.12
CA SER A 104 -8.83 -4.19 22.29
C SER A 104 -8.35 -5.64 22.12
N ARG A 105 -9.09 -6.62 22.63
CA ARG A 105 -8.71 -8.04 22.52
C ARG A 105 -8.70 -8.53 21.07
N ARG A 106 -9.75 -8.22 20.31
CA ARG A 106 -9.84 -8.61 18.90
C ARG A 106 -8.79 -7.88 18.06
N ALA A 107 -8.51 -6.62 18.36
CA ALA A 107 -7.42 -5.88 17.72
C ALA A 107 -6.07 -6.56 17.96
N GLU A 108 -5.79 -7.05 19.18
CA GLU A 108 -4.58 -7.82 19.48
C GLU A 108 -4.49 -9.11 18.66
N GLU A 109 -5.58 -9.87 18.58
CA GLU A 109 -5.66 -11.11 17.80
C GLU A 109 -5.39 -10.85 16.31
N ILE A 110 -6.04 -9.84 15.72
CA ILE A 110 -5.86 -9.44 14.32
C ILE A 110 -4.40 -9.04 14.04
N VAL A 111 -3.79 -8.26 14.92
CA VAL A 111 -2.41 -7.81 14.76
C VAL A 111 -1.42 -8.96 14.94
N ALA A 112 -1.65 -9.85 15.90
CA ALA A 112 -0.84 -11.04 16.11
C ALA A 112 -0.86 -11.96 14.87
N ASP A 113 -2.03 -12.21 14.30
CA ASP A 113 -2.19 -12.98 13.06
C ASP A 113 -1.40 -12.33 11.91
N ALA A 114 -1.53 -11.02 11.71
CA ALA A 114 -0.85 -10.29 10.65
C ALA A 114 0.68 -10.26 10.82
N CYS A 115 1.18 -10.28 12.06
CA CYS A 115 2.61 -10.16 12.35
C CYS A 115 3.33 -11.50 12.50
N SER A 116 2.60 -12.59 12.75
CA SER A 116 3.16 -13.95 12.83
C SER A 116 3.56 -14.53 11.46
N THR A 117 3.12 -13.90 10.37
CA THR A 117 3.36 -14.37 9.02
C THR A 117 4.67 -13.81 8.45
N ASP A 118 5.58 -14.70 8.02
CA ASP A 118 6.81 -14.28 7.32
C ASP A 118 6.44 -13.55 6.02
N PRO A 119 6.84 -12.26 5.86
CA PRO A 119 6.63 -11.47 4.66
C PRO A 119 7.04 -12.16 3.35
N ARG A 120 8.12 -12.96 3.39
CA ARG A 120 8.68 -13.65 2.23
C ARG A 120 7.83 -14.84 1.80
N GLU A 121 7.14 -15.47 2.74
CA GLU A 121 6.36 -16.68 2.45
C GLU A 121 4.96 -16.39 1.93
N TRP A 122 4.25 -15.42 2.50
CA TRP A 122 2.83 -15.22 2.15
C TRP A 122 2.66 -14.63 0.75
N TYR A 123 3.56 -13.73 0.35
CA TYR A 123 3.50 -13.07 -0.95
C TYR A 123 3.62 -14.09 -2.08
N ALA A 124 4.59 -15.01 -2.00
CA ALA A 124 4.80 -16.06 -2.98
C ALA A 124 3.67 -17.11 -3.02
N LYS A 125 2.94 -17.29 -1.91
CA LYS A 125 1.84 -18.25 -1.78
C LYS A 125 0.49 -17.68 -2.22
N MET A 126 0.36 -16.36 -2.41
CA MET A 126 -0.90 -15.73 -2.78
C MET A 126 -1.28 -16.03 -4.24
N PRO A 127 -2.51 -16.50 -4.53
CA PRO A 127 -2.93 -16.75 -5.90
C PRO A 127 -2.88 -15.47 -6.74
N VAL A 128 -2.43 -15.56 -7.99
CA VAL A 128 -2.36 -14.40 -8.93
C VAL A 128 -3.70 -13.66 -9.04
N LYS A 129 -4.82 -14.39 -9.02
CA LYS A 129 -6.18 -13.80 -9.06
C LYS A 129 -6.56 -12.99 -7.81
N VAL A 130 -5.73 -13.01 -6.78
CA VAL A 130 -5.87 -12.25 -5.52
C VAL A 130 -4.76 -11.21 -5.41
N LEU A 131 -3.53 -11.60 -5.74
CA LEU A 131 -2.36 -10.73 -5.67
C LEU A 131 -2.46 -9.55 -6.63
N GLU A 132 -2.84 -9.78 -7.89
CA GLU A 132 -2.90 -8.70 -8.88
C GLU A 132 -3.99 -7.65 -8.57
N PRO A 133 -5.24 -8.00 -8.21
CA PRO A 133 -6.19 -7.01 -7.75
C PRO A 133 -5.76 -6.29 -6.47
N LEU A 134 -5.02 -6.96 -5.57
CA LEU A 134 -4.48 -6.35 -4.35
C LEU A 134 -3.38 -5.33 -4.67
N ALA A 135 -2.45 -5.66 -5.57
CA ALA A 135 -1.43 -4.74 -6.06
C ALA A 135 -2.06 -3.54 -6.77
N GLU A 136 -3.13 -3.77 -7.55
CA GLU A 136 -3.90 -2.68 -8.12
C GLU A 136 -4.57 -1.82 -7.05
N LEU A 137 -5.19 -2.40 -6.02
CA LEU A 137 -5.77 -1.62 -4.92
C LEU A 137 -4.73 -0.69 -4.28
N VAL A 138 -3.52 -1.19 -4.00
CA VAL A 138 -2.42 -0.38 -3.46
C VAL A 138 -2.05 0.75 -4.42
N LYS A 139 -1.87 0.44 -5.71
CA LYS A 139 -1.55 1.42 -6.75
C LYS A 139 -2.62 2.52 -6.83
N GLN A 140 -3.90 2.13 -6.91
CA GLN A 140 -5.02 3.06 -7.03
C GLN A 140 -5.17 3.93 -5.79
N THR A 141 -4.92 3.38 -4.59
CA THR A 141 -4.93 4.14 -3.33
C THR A 141 -3.83 5.21 -3.32
N ALA A 142 -2.61 4.85 -3.74
CA ALA A 142 -1.49 5.80 -3.83
C ALA A 142 -1.73 6.88 -4.91
N LEU A 143 -2.29 6.51 -6.06
CA LEU A 143 -2.66 7.43 -7.13
C LEU A 143 -3.74 8.42 -6.67
N PHE A 144 -4.80 7.92 -6.04
CA PHE A 144 -5.88 8.76 -5.52
C PHE A 144 -5.36 9.77 -4.50
N TRP A 145 -4.45 9.35 -3.63
CA TRP A 145 -3.88 10.26 -2.64
C TRP A 145 -2.97 11.34 -3.26
N SER A 146 -2.20 11.00 -4.30
CA SER A 146 -1.31 11.96 -4.95
C SER A 146 -2.04 12.94 -5.85
N LEU A 147 -3.07 12.49 -6.57
CA LEU A 147 -3.66 13.20 -7.72
C LEU A 147 -5.18 13.35 -7.66
N GLY A 148 -5.83 12.82 -6.62
CA GLY A 148 -7.28 12.85 -6.42
C GLY A 148 -8.07 11.93 -7.36
N SER A 149 -9.38 12.15 -7.39
CA SER A 149 -10.35 11.34 -8.16
C SER A 149 -10.07 11.26 -9.66
N ARG A 150 -9.45 12.30 -10.24
CA ARG A 150 -9.10 12.34 -11.67
C ARG A 150 -8.10 11.23 -12.06
N ALA A 151 -7.21 10.85 -11.16
CA ALA A 151 -6.23 9.80 -11.45
C ALA A 151 -6.84 8.40 -11.54
N LEU A 152 -7.89 8.11 -10.76
CA LEU A 152 -8.60 6.83 -10.86
C LEU A 152 -9.25 6.68 -12.24
N ASN A 153 -9.89 7.73 -12.75
CA ASN A 153 -10.51 7.72 -14.07
C ASN A 153 -9.47 7.54 -15.20
N LEU A 154 -8.33 8.21 -15.07
CA LEU A 154 -7.22 8.05 -16.01
C LEU A 154 -6.70 6.60 -16.00
N ALA A 155 -6.44 6.04 -14.81
CA ALA A 155 -5.96 4.68 -14.68
C ALA A 155 -6.93 3.66 -15.28
N ARG A 156 -8.26 3.82 -15.07
CA ARG A 156 -9.29 2.98 -15.70
C ARG A 156 -9.28 3.05 -17.21
N SER A 157 -9.21 4.25 -17.76
CA SER A 157 -9.15 4.43 -19.22
C SER A 157 -7.92 3.74 -19.80
N VAL A 158 -6.79 3.80 -19.11
CA VAL A 158 -5.57 3.08 -19.50
C VAL A 158 -5.75 1.57 -19.41
N GLU A 159 -6.27 1.03 -18.29
CA GLU A 159 -6.56 -0.40 -18.12
C GLU A 159 -7.44 -0.96 -19.25
N GLU A 160 -8.49 -0.23 -19.61
CA GLU A 160 -9.44 -0.61 -20.64
C GLU A 160 -8.80 -0.62 -22.03
N ARG A 161 -8.02 0.42 -22.35
CA ARG A 161 -7.33 0.55 -23.65
C ARG A 161 -6.18 -0.43 -23.81
N LEU A 162 -5.50 -0.80 -22.74
CA LEU A 162 -4.48 -1.85 -22.75
C LEU A 162 -5.08 -3.25 -22.89
N GLY A 163 -6.35 -3.43 -22.52
CA GLY A 163 -6.98 -4.75 -22.48
C GLY A 163 -6.52 -5.57 -21.28
N VAL A 164 -6.23 -4.92 -20.14
CA VAL A 164 -5.81 -5.60 -18.91
C VAL A 164 -6.87 -6.65 -18.52
N PRO A 165 -6.47 -7.88 -18.16
CA PRO A 165 -7.39 -8.95 -17.78
C PRO A 165 -8.38 -8.51 -16.71
N SER A 166 -9.63 -8.95 -16.83
CA SER A 166 -10.74 -8.46 -15.99
C SER A 166 -10.52 -8.67 -14.50
N TYR A 167 -9.81 -9.73 -14.09
CA TYR A 167 -9.57 -10.01 -12.68
C TYR A 167 -8.78 -8.90 -11.98
N TYR A 168 -7.84 -8.21 -12.65
CA TYR A 168 -7.14 -7.06 -12.09
C TYR A 168 -8.12 -6.01 -11.57
N ARG A 169 -9.26 -5.82 -12.26
CA ARG A 169 -10.30 -4.83 -11.89
C ARG A 169 -11.07 -5.20 -10.63
N GLY A 170 -10.75 -6.32 -9.98
CA GLY A 170 -11.31 -6.70 -8.68
C GLY A 170 -11.16 -5.60 -7.63
N TRP A 171 -10.09 -4.80 -7.69
CA TRP A 171 -9.88 -3.64 -6.82
C TRP A 171 -11.08 -2.69 -6.76
N ARG A 172 -11.88 -2.61 -7.84
CA ARG A 172 -13.09 -1.76 -7.92
C ARG A 172 -14.15 -2.13 -6.88
N ASN A 173 -14.13 -3.35 -6.35
CA ASN A 173 -14.99 -3.76 -5.22
C ASN A 173 -14.78 -2.89 -3.97
N LEU A 174 -13.60 -2.26 -3.84
CA LEU A 174 -13.23 -1.42 -2.70
C LEU A 174 -13.06 0.05 -3.12
N GLU A 175 -13.54 0.43 -4.30
CA GLU A 175 -13.42 1.80 -4.82
C GLU A 175 -14.06 2.83 -3.89
N GLU A 176 -15.24 2.54 -3.34
CA GLU A 176 -15.90 3.46 -2.42
C GLU A 176 -15.13 3.60 -1.10
N LEU A 177 -14.39 2.56 -0.67
CA LEU A 177 -13.46 2.69 0.44
C LEU A 177 -12.29 3.59 0.06
N VAL A 178 -11.69 3.43 -1.13
CA VAL A 178 -10.61 4.33 -1.58
C VAL A 178 -11.03 5.80 -1.51
N LYS A 179 -12.30 6.10 -1.82
CA LYS A 179 -12.86 7.45 -1.78
C LYS A 179 -13.30 7.93 -0.39
N SER A 180 -13.54 7.01 0.55
CA SER A 180 -14.13 7.36 1.86
C SER A 180 -13.13 7.81 2.91
N PHE A 181 -11.82 7.61 2.67
CA PHE A 181 -10.76 8.11 3.54
C PHE A 181 -10.26 9.49 3.06
N GLU A 182 -10.23 10.46 3.97
CA GLU A 182 -9.41 11.67 3.86
C GLU A 182 -7.90 11.36 3.88
N HIS A 183 -7.50 10.28 4.59
CA HIS A 183 -6.12 9.82 4.72
C HIS A 183 -5.97 8.39 4.18
N PRO A 184 -5.79 8.21 2.85
CA PRO A 184 -5.72 6.89 2.21
C PRO A 184 -4.60 5.97 2.73
N SER A 185 -3.61 6.51 3.44
CA SER A 185 -2.63 5.70 4.19
C SER A 185 -3.27 4.69 5.12
N LEU A 186 -4.42 5.02 5.73
CA LEU A 186 -5.10 4.10 6.64
C LEU A 186 -5.65 2.90 5.92
N LEU A 187 -6.19 3.10 4.72
CA LEU A 187 -6.63 2.00 3.87
C LEU A 187 -5.43 1.10 3.50
N LEU A 188 -4.25 1.66 3.22
CA LEU A 188 -3.03 0.86 2.98
C LEU A 188 -2.61 0.05 4.21
N ALA A 189 -2.68 0.63 5.42
CA ALA A 189 -2.38 -0.09 6.67
C ALA A 189 -3.35 -1.25 6.89
N VAL A 190 -4.66 -1.00 6.75
CA VAL A 190 -5.72 -2.02 6.85
C VAL A 190 -5.57 -3.10 5.78
N THR A 191 -5.25 -2.70 4.55
CA THR A 191 -5.02 -3.60 3.42
C THR A 191 -3.85 -4.53 3.68
N LEU A 192 -2.69 -3.99 4.09
CA LEU A 192 -1.52 -4.80 4.45
C LEU A 192 -1.79 -5.72 5.63
N CYS A 193 -2.40 -5.20 6.70
CA CYS A 193 -2.74 -5.97 7.88
C CYS A 193 -3.64 -7.16 7.51
N THR A 194 -4.72 -6.91 6.76
CA THR A 194 -5.66 -7.94 6.32
C THR A 194 -5.02 -8.95 5.37
N ALA A 195 -4.22 -8.51 4.40
CA ALA A 195 -3.55 -9.40 3.46
C ALA A 195 -2.60 -10.39 4.17
N ARG A 196 -1.93 -9.96 5.24
CA ARG A 196 -1.01 -10.81 6.01
C ARG A 196 -1.69 -11.85 6.89
N ARG A 197 -2.99 -11.71 7.15
CA ARG A 197 -3.76 -12.71 7.91
C ARG A 197 -4.09 -13.97 7.11
N ARG A 198 -3.68 -14.05 5.84
CA ARG A 198 -3.81 -15.24 4.97
C ARG A 198 -5.23 -15.74 4.75
N ILE A 199 -6.21 -14.87 4.93
CA ILE A 199 -7.64 -15.11 4.71
C ILE A 199 -8.07 -14.79 3.28
N TRP A 200 -7.36 -15.37 2.29
CA TRP A 200 -7.46 -14.90 0.90
C TRP A 200 -7.58 -16.00 -0.17
N GLY A 201 -8.36 -17.05 0.07
CA GLY A 201 -8.62 -18.12 -0.92
C GLY A 201 -9.17 -17.60 -2.26
N THR A 202 -9.94 -16.51 -2.22
CA THR A 202 -10.39 -15.75 -3.40
C THR A 202 -10.26 -14.24 -3.18
N TRP A 203 -10.33 -13.46 -4.28
CA TRP A 203 -10.36 -12.00 -4.17
C TRP A 203 -11.56 -11.53 -3.35
N SER A 204 -12.72 -12.15 -3.53
CA SER A 204 -13.94 -11.80 -2.80
C SER A 204 -13.78 -11.96 -1.29
N ASP A 205 -13.04 -12.98 -0.84
CA ASP A 205 -12.77 -13.19 0.59
C ASP A 205 -11.87 -12.09 1.14
N LEU A 206 -10.78 -11.77 0.43
CA LEU A 206 -9.88 -10.71 0.84
C LEU A 206 -10.57 -9.35 0.83
N SER A 207 -11.32 -9.02 -0.23
CA SER A 207 -12.01 -7.74 -0.32
C SER A 207 -13.08 -7.59 0.76
N ARG A 208 -13.82 -8.67 1.07
CA ARG A 208 -14.80 -8.68 2.16
C ARG A 208 -14.13 -8.52 3.51
N ALA A 209 -12.97 -9.14 3.72
CA ALA A 209 -12.22 -8.99 4.96
C ALA A 209 -11.71 -7.56 5.15
N ILE A 210 -11.22 -6.90 4.10
CA ILE A 210 -10.78 -5.49 4.15
C ILE A 210 -11.96 -4.60 4.48
N ALA A 211 -13.07 -4.71 3.74
CA ALA A 211 -14.27 -3.91 3.96
C ALA A 211 -14.88 -4.16 5.34
N GLY A 212 -15.00 -5.42 5.73
CA GLY A 212 -15.55 -5.83 7.02
C GLY A 212 -14.73 -5.33 8.20
N LEU A 213 -13.40 -5.26 8.09
CA LEU A 213 -12.58 -4.67 9.15
C LEU A 213 -12.82 -3.16 9.29
N VAL A 214 -13.00 -2.43 8.18
CA VAL A 214 -13.35 -1.00 8.22
C VAL A 214 -14.77 -0.80 8.77
N GLU A 215 -15.73 -1.63 8.38
CA GLU A 215 -17.11 -1.59 8.86
C GLU A 215 -17.18 -1.87 10.37
N GLU A 216 -16.51 -2.93 10.82
CA GLU A 216 -16.43 -3.30 12.24
C GLU A 216 -15.81 -2.18 13.08
N ALA A 217 -14.87 -1.41 12.50
CA ALA A 217 -14.30 -0.25 13.17
C ALA A 217 -15.28 0.93 13.33
N GLY A 218 -16.49 0.86 12.74
CA GLY A 218 -17.44 1.96 12.66
C GLY A 218 -17.25 2.84 11.43
N GLY A 219 -16.50 2.36 10.42
CA GLY A 219 -16.26 3.04 9.15
C GLY A 219 -14.94 3.81 9.08
N ALA A 220 -14.64 4.33 7.88
CA ALA A 220 -13.39 5.06 7.58
C ALA A 220 -13.16 6.26 8.52
N GLN A 221 -14.22 7.02 8.80
CA GLN A 221 -14.18 8.19 9.69
C GLN A 221 -13.73 7.85 11.11
N MET A 222 -14.12 6.68 11.62
CA MET A 222 -13.75 6.25 12.97
C MET A 222 -12.27 5.85 13.04
N LEU A 223 -11.78 5.13 12.03
CA LEU A 223 -10.34 4.84 11.90
C LEU A 223 -9.50 6.12 11.78
N GLU A 224 -10.01 7.12 11.08
CA GLU A 224 -9.35 8.44 10.95
C GLU A 224 -9.34 9.23 12.26
N LEU A 225 -10.45 9.20 13.00
CA LEU A 225 -10.49 9.78 14.33
C LEU A 225 -9.43 9.14 15.22
N GLN A 226 -9.29 7.81 15.15
CA GLN A 226 -8.33 7.10 15.97
C GLN A 226 -6.88 7.41 15.61
N LEU A 227 -6.57 7.55 14.32
CA LEU A 227 -5.30 8.10 13.87
C LEU A 227 -5.01 9.49 14.47
N ARG A 228 -5.99 10.39 14.46
CA ARG A 228 -5.83 11.75 15.00
C ARG A 228 -5.56 11.73 16.51
N VAL A 229 -6.21 10.84 17.25
CA VAL A 229 -5.97 10.64 18.69
C VAL A 229 -4.54 10.14 18.92
N THR A 230 -4.09 9.11 18.20
CA THR A 230 -2.71 8.60 18.29
C THR A 230 -1.68 9.70 18.02
N LEU A 231 -1.88 10.47 16.94
CA LEU A 231 -1.02 11.60 16.58
C LEU A 231 -1.00 12.70 17.65
N PHE A 232 -2.15 12.99 18.27
CA PHE A 232 -2.25 13.98 19.33
C PHE A 232 -1.49 13.54 20.59
N LEU A 233 -1.66 12.28 21.00
CA LEU A 233 -0.95 11.71 22.14
C LEU A 233 0.57 11.69 21.90
N ASP A 234 1.02 11.28 20.71
CA ASP A 234 2.43 11.27 20.35
C ASP A 234 3.05 12.67 20.38
N LYS A 235 2.35 13.68 19.84
CA LYS A 235 2.81 15.08 19.87
C LYS A 235 2.77 15.67 21.29
N GLY A 236 1.78 15.28 22.10
CA GLY A 236 1.69 15.67 23.51
C GLY A 236 2.84 15.10 24.35
N CYS A 237 3.23 13.85 24.12
CA CYS A 237 4.39 13.22 24.77
C CYS A 237 5.73 13.86 24.37
N LEU A 238 5.87 14.33 23.14
CA LEU A 238 7.08 15.05 22.70
C LEU A 238 7.22 16.45 23.34
N LEU A 239 6.11 17.09 23.70
CA LEU A 239 6.11 18.38 24.41
C LEU A 239 6.18 18.25 25.93
N ALA A 240 5.87 17.06 26.48
CA ALA A 240 5.88 16.78 27.92
C ALA A 240 7.19 16.16 28.42
N SER A 241 8.24 16.07 27.58
CA SER A 241 9.57 15.70 28.06
C SER A 241 10.10 16.81 28.99
N PRO A 242 10.33 16.53 30.28
CA PRO A 242 10.81 17.56 31.21
C PRO A 242 12.19 18.04 30.75
N PRO A 243 12.50 19.34 30.87
CA PRO A 243 13.83 19.84 30.58
C PRO A 243 14.83 19.07 31.46
N GLN A 244 15.83 18.45 30.83
CA GLN A 244 16.91 17.82 31.59
C GLN A 244 17.51 18.87 32.52
N PRO A 245 17.64 18.58 33.82
CA PRO A 245 18.31 19.50 34.72
C PRO A 245 19.75 19.70 34.24
N PRO A 246 20.28 20.93 34.29
CA PRO A 246 21.62 21.22 33.83
C PRO A 246 22.62 20.34 34.60
N LEU A 247 23.48 19.64 33.86
CA LEU A 247 24.63 18.95 34.42
C LEU A 247 25.43 19.96 35.26
N HIS A 248 25.49 19.71 36.56
CA HIS A 248 26.30 20.49 37.48
C HIS A 248 27.75 20.59 36.97
N SER A 249 28.22 21.82 36.81
CA SER A 249 29.63 22.13 36.61
C SER A 249 30.47 21.51 37.73
N PRO A 250 31.63 20.90 37.43
CA PRO A 250 32.48 20.37 38.47
C PRO A 250 33.10 21.53 39.26
N THR A 251 32.68 21.67 40.51
CA THR A 251 33.43 22.41 41.52
C THR A 251 34.72 21.66 41.82
N THR A 252 35.84 22.22 41.37
CA THR A 252 37.19 21.89 41.84
C THR A 252 37.30 22.09 43.36
N PRO A 253 37.87 21.14 44.09
CA PRO A 253 38.52 21.42 45.36
C PRO A 253 40.05 21.37 45.21
N ARG A 254 40.65 22.49 45.66
CA ARG A 254 42.03 22.77 46.10
C ARG A 254 43.14 21.75 45.80
#